data_AF-A0A329Z9L5-F1
#
_entry.id   AF-A0A329Z9L5-F1
#
_cell.length_a   1.000
_cell.length_b   1.000
_cell.length_c   1.000
_cell.angle_alpha   90.00
_cell.angle_beta   90.00
_cell.angle_gamma   90.00
#
_symmetry.space_group_name_H-M   'P 1'
#
loop_
_entity.id
_entity.type
_entity.pdbx_description
1 polymer ?
#
loop_
_entity_poly.entity_id
_entity_poly.type
_entity_poly.pdbx_seq_one_letter_code
_entity_poly.pdbx_strand_id
1 'polypeptide(L)'
;MLSLHGEYFDNKTTLRIYWELFRGYGYAKWGITIDGYDENKKDYIKSHIKNKAPAICLIRCPIETIISGINYGIGRSIIENRFNSTFDYMGLLNDERFLKDTIYFTSNINQIKHHIDKIIYIDTTMLMKNNAYQTIKKIAKELNINPPNNEKLLINVNDTFTKCFPYKINIDNNEILISPFEGEFSLIDYDKTHYNMKDTRFYIQRDYIPSRFPDRILHISSDKEIIVSNELLNKIHKNIELYLDKVESMQKYYDKYKINKNILFEYLVKNPKVLEKLKIILAKETSMIKNDALHIFNSWIYYQEFLEL
;
A
#
# COMPACT_ATOMS: atom_id res chain seq x y z
N MET A 1 5.34 12.52 15.71
CA MET A 1 4.83 11.43 16.57
C MET A 1 3.46 11.83 17.10
N LEU A 2 2.38 11.16 16.69
CA LEU A 2 1.09 11.17 17.40
C LEU A 2 0.30 9.88 17.10
N SER A 3 0.99 8.74 17.20
CA SER A 3 0.42 7.61 17.93
C SER A 3 0.63 7.95 19.41
N LEU A 4 -0.43 7.97 20.21
CA LEU A 4 -0.36 8.42 21.61
C LEU A 4 0.33 7.42 22.55
N HIS A 5 0.73 6.25 22.04
CA HIS A 5 1.23 5.15 22.86
C HIS A 5 2.30 4.36 22.09
N GLY A 6 3.56 4.68 22.38
CA GLY A 6 4.72 3.94 21.87
C GLY A 6 4.72 2.48 22.32
N GLU A 7 4.07 2.16 23.45
CA GLU A 7 3.88 0.78 23.92
C GLU A 7 2.95 -0.09 23.04
N TYR A 8 2.21 0.51 22.08
CA TYR A 8 1.44 -0.25 21.08
C TYR A 8 2.21 -0.45 19.77
N PHE A 9 3.44 0.06 19.70
CA PHE A 9 4.42 -0.33 18.71
C PHE A 9 5.28 -1.44 19.31
N ASP A 10 4.89 -2.70 19.10
CA ASP A 10 5.93 -3.71 18.92
C ASP A 10 5.59 -4.79 17.86
N ASN A 11 6.43 -4.74 16.82
CA ASN A 11 6.94 -5.77 15.91
C ASN A 11 6.11 -6.55 14.88
N LYS A 12 4.81 -6.37 14.69
CA LYS A 12 4.13 -6.98 13.51
C LYS A 12 2.99 -6.12 13.00
N THR A 13 3.28 -5.09 12.20
CA THR A 13 2.53 -4.38 11.11
C THR A 13 0.99 -4.43 10.97
N THR A 14 0.26 -5.06 11.86
CA THR A 14 -0.98 -5.77 11.56
C THR A 14 -2.17 -5.20 12.36
N LEU A 15 -1.91 -4.39 13.40
CA LEU A 15 -2.90 -3.58 14.12
C LEU A 15 -2.33 -2.18 14.33
N ARG A 16 -3.07 -1.13 13.95
CA ARG A 16 -2.70 0.26 14.23
C ARG A 16 -3.90 1.05 14.72
N ILE A 17 -3.68 1.87 15.74
CA ILE A 17 -4.69 2.75 16.34
C ILE A 17 -4.30 4.18 16.02
N TYR A 18 -5.25 4.93 15.48
CA TYR A 18 -5.09 6.33 15.13
C TYR A 18 -5.98 7.18 16.01
N TRP A 19 -5.40 8.21 16.64
CA TRP A 19 -6.12 9.32 17.23
C TRP A 19 -5.98 10.47 16.24
N GLU A 20 -7.09 11.02 15.72
CA GLU A 20 -7.12 11.96 14.60
C GLU A 20 -6.61 11.37 13.27
N LEU A 21 -7.42 10.52 12.62
CA LEU A 21 -7.11 10.00 11.27
C LEU A 21 -6.87 11.10 10.23
N PHE A 22 -7.31 12.33 10.50
CA PHE A 22 -7.14 13.51 9.65
C PHE A 22 -6.86 14.74 10.50
N ARG A 23 -5.58 15.02 10.79
CA ARG A 23 -5.19 16.34 11.30
C ARG A 23 -5.47 17.39 10.24
N GLY A 24 -6.58 18.12 10.42
CA GLY A 24 -6.89 19.31 9.63
C GLY A 24 -8.32 19.41 9.07
N TYR A 25 -9.09 18.31 9.01
CA TYR A 25 -10.41 18.33 8.34
C TYR A 25 -11.59 17.73 9.11
N GLY A 26 -11.38 17.25 10.35
CA GLY A 26 -12.49 16.94 11.26
C GLY A 26 -13.27 15.63 11.00
N TYR A 27 -12.72 14.67 10.26
CA TYR A 27 -13.50 13.52 9.77
C TYR A 27 -13.54 12.26 10.67
N ALA A 28 -12.74 12.15 11.74
CA ALA A 28 -12.94 11.17 12.83
C ALA A 28 -11.99 11.46 14.01
N LYS A 29 -12.47 11.26 15.25
CA LYS A 29 -11.64 11.41 16.47
C LYS A 29 -10.67 10.23 16.66
N TRP A 30 -11.02 9.03 16.22
CA TRP A 30 -10.16 7.84 16.29
C TRP A 30 -10.58 6.76 15.27
N GLY A 31 -9.69 5.83 14.96
CA GLY A 31 -9.97 4.66 14.14
C GLY A 31 -8.90 3.58 14.28
N ILE A 32 -9.22 2.36 13.83
CA ILE A 32 -8.35 1.19 13.96
C ILE A 32 -8.18 0.57 12.57
N THR A 33 -6.93 0.33 12.15
CA THR A 33 -6.65 -0.45 10.94
C THR A 33 -6.11 -1.81 11.34
N ILE A 34 -6.62 -2.84 10.69
CA ILE A 34 -6.17 -4.22 10.89
C ILE A 34 -5.73 -4.76 9.54
N ASP A 35 -4.47 -5.12 9.44
CA ASP A 35 -3.84 -5.70 8.25
C ASP A 35 -3.24 -7.06 8.61
N GLY A 36 -3.27 -8.05 7.72
CA GLY A 36 -2.78 -9.41 7.98
C GLY A 36 -3.41 -10.16 9.18
N TYR A 37 -3.06 -11.43 9.35
CA TYR A 37 -3.54 -12.28 10.45
C TYR A 37 -2.47 -12.49 11.53
N ASP A 38 -2.81 -12.23 12.80
CA ASP A 38 -1.98 -12.57 13.96
C ASP A 38 -2.87 -12.97 15.14
N GLU A 39 -2.62 -14.14 15.72
CA GLU A 39 -3.41 -14.68 16.84
C GLU A 39 -3.34 -13.79 18.09
N ASN A 40 -2.21 -13.11 18.29
CA ASN A 40 -1.98 -12.28 19.48
C ASN A 40 -2.86 -11.01 19.51
N LYS A 41 -3.45 -10.62 18.38
CA LYS A 41 -4.35 -9.46 18.32
C LYS A 41 -5.66 -9.68 19.06
N LYS A 42 -6.15 -10.93 19.12
CA LYS A 42 -7.49 -11.26 19.64
C LYS A 42 -7.65 -10.81 21.09
N ASP A 43 -6.65 -11.09 21.93
CA ASP A 43 -6.70 -10.75 23.35
C ASP A 43 -6.63 -9.24 23.57
N TYR A 44 -5.82 -8.54 22.77
CA TYR A 44 -5.75 -7.08 22.80
C TYR A 44 -7.09 -6.45 22.41
N ILE A 45 -7.65 -6.87 21.27
CA ILE A 45 -8.93 -6.36 20.75
C ILE A 45 -10.04 -6.60 21.78
N LYS A 46 -10.12 -7.81 22.34
CA LYS A 46 -11.12 -8.17 23.35
C LYS A 46 -11.01 -7.32 24.62
N SER A 47 -9.80 -6.96 25.06
CA SER A 47 -9.58 -6.19 26.29
C SER A 47 -9.77 -4.68 26.11
N HIS A 48 -9.51 -4.14 24.92
CA HIS A 48 -9.48 -2.68 24.68
C HIS A 48 -10.67 -2.16 23.87
N ILE A 49 -11.22 -2.96 22.96
CA ILE A 49 -12.35 -2.55 22.12
C ILE A 49 -13.65 -3.01 22.78
N LYS A 50 -14.36 -2.09 23.42
CA LYS A 50 -15.61 -2.42 24.15
C LYS A 50 -16.87 -2.11 23.34
N ASN A 51 -16.79 -1.09 22.48
CA ASN A 51 -17.90 -0.66 21.65
C ASN A 51 -17.82 -1.33 20.29
N LYS A 52 -18.98 -1.55 19.69
CA LYS A 52 -19.04 -1.91 18.27
C LYS A 52 -18.91 -0.66 17.40
N ALA A 53 -18.40 -0.85 16.19
CA ALA A 53 -18.24 0.19 15.20
C ALA A 53 -18.50 -0.37 13.78
N PRO A 54 -18.84 0.49 12.80
CA PRO A 54 -18.80 0.08 11.40
C PRO A 54 -17.36 -0.25 10.98
N ALA A 55 -17.19 -1.30 10.19
CA ALA A 55 -15.90 -1.67 9.59
C ALA A 55 -15.93 -1.44 8.08
N ILE A 56 -14.86 -0.85 7.55
CA ILE A 56 -14.58 -0.85 6.11
C ILE A 56 -13.66 -2.03 5.84
N CYS A 57 -14.11 -2.98 5.01
CA CYS A 57 -13.31 -4.12 4.58
C CYS A 57 -12.84 -3.89 3.15
N LEU A 58 -11.56 -3.55 2.99
CA LEU A 58 -10.91 -3.44 1.69
C LEU A 58 -10.53 -4.84 1.22
N ILE A 59 -11.04 -5.25 0.06
CA ILE A 59 -10.79 -6.58 -0.49
C ILE A 59 -10.26 -6.45 -1.91
N ARG A 60 -9.43 -7.41 -2.30
CA ARG A 60 -8.92 -7.57 -3.66
C ARG A 60 -9.02 -9.04 -4.05
N CYS A 61 -9.14 -9.31 -5.35
CA CYS A 61 -9.01 -10.65 -5.91
C CYS A 61 -7.78 -11.36 -5.31
N PRO A 62 -7.92 -12.53 -4.65
CA PRO A 62 -6.82 -13.17 -3.94
C PRO A 62 -5.63 -13.51 -4.85
N ILE A 63 -5.88 -13.89 -6.11
CA ILE A 63 -4.84 -14.21 -7.09
C ILE A 63 -4.02 -12.97 -7.41
N GLU A 64 -4.68 -11.82 -7.62
CA GLU A 64 -3.98 -10.56 -7.82
C GLU A 64 -3.21 -10.11 -6.59
N THR A 65 -3.74 -10.35 -5.39
CA THR A 65 -3.07 -10.03 -4.13
C THR A 65 -1.80 -10.85 -3.96
N ILE A 66 -1.83 -12.15 -4.26
CA ILE A 66 -0.65 -13.03 -4.27
C ILE A 66 0.40 -12.51 -5.26
N ILE A 67 0.00 -12.25 -6.50
CA ILE A 67 0.90 -11.70 -7.54
C ILE A 67 1.52 -10.39 -7.06
N SER A 68 0.71 -9.50 -6.48
CA SER A 68 1.15 -8.22 -5.95
C SER A 68 2.14 -8.38 -4.79
N GLY A 69 1.93 -9.35 -3.90
CA GLY A 69 2.83 -9.64 -2.77
C GLY A 69 4.18 -10.17 -3.22
N ILE A 70 4.19 -11.11 -4.18
CA ILE A 70 5.44 -11.64 -4.76
C ILE A 70 6.19 -10.54 -5.50
N ASN A 71 5.49 -9.78 -6.34
CA ASN A 71 6.07 -8.66 -7.08
C ASN A 71 6.56 -7.54 -6.16
N TYR A 72 5.91 -7.31 -5.02
CA TYR A 72 6.42 -6.39 -4.00
C TYR A 72 7.80 -6.84 -3.49
N GLY A 73 7.97 -8.14 -3.19
CA GLY A 73 9.25 -8.71 -2.80
C GLY A 73 10.34 -8.51 -3.87
N ILE A 74 10.02 -8.83 -5.12
CA ILE A 74 10.92 -8.62 -6.28
C ILE A 74 11.33 -7.15 -6.39
N GLY A 75 10.35 -6.24 -6.45
CA GLY A 75 10.60 -4.81 -6.62
C GLY A 75 11.42 -4.22 -5.48
N ARG A 76 11.12 -4.60 -4.23
CA ARG A 76 11.89 -4.18 -3.06
C ARG A 76 13.35 -4.65 -3.14
N SER A 77 13.58 -5.93 -3.47
CA SER A 77 14.94 -6.45 -3.63
C SER A 77 15.72 -5.72 -4.72
N ILE A 78 15.07 -5.30 -5.81
CA ILE A 78 15.71 -4.53 -6.88
C ILE A 78 16.12 -3.14 -6.39
N ILE A 79 15.19 -2.42 -5.75
CA ILE A 79 15.43 -1.05 -5.26
C ILE A 79 16.55 -1.02 -4.21
N GLU A 80 16.60 -2.03 -3.33
CA GLU A 80 17.64 -2.16 -2.31
C GLU A 80 18.96 -2.77 -2.83
N ASN A 81 19.05 -3.05 -4.14
CA ASN A 81 20.21 -3.70 -4.77
C ASN A 81 20.57 -5.07 -4.16
N ARG A 82 19.55 -5.85 -3.77
CA ARG A 82 19.64 -7.21 -3.18
C ARG A 82 19.00 -8.29 -4.05
N PHE A 83 18.55 -7.96 -5.26
CA PHE A 83 17.84 -8.89 -6.12
C PHE A 83 18.75 -10.02 -6.62
N ASN A 84 18.24 -11.24 -6.51
CA ASN A 84 18.88 -12.42 -7.08
C ASN A 84 17.88 -13.12 -8.01
N SER A 85 18.19 -13.18 -9.31
CA SER A 85 17.34 -13.81 -10.32
C SER A 85 17.18 -15.32 -10.16
N THR A 86 18.03 -15.97 -9.36
CA THR A 86 17.93 -17.41 -9.07
C THR A 86 17.13 -17.70 -7.80
N PHE A 87 16.73 -16.68 -7.04
CA PHE A 87 15.90 -16.86 -5.86
C PHE A 87 14.48 -17.28 -6.27
N ASP A 88 13.96 -18.33 -5.62
CA ASP A 88 12.61 -18.81 -5.86
C ASP A 88 11.58 -17.93 -5.12
N TYR A 89 11.19 -16.84 -5.77
CA TYR A 89 10.12 -15.97 -5.29
C TYR A 89 8.75 -16.65 -5.24
N MET A 90 8.51 -17.71 -6.03
CA MET A 90 7.25 -18.47 -5.98
C MET A 90 7.19 -19.40 -4.76
N GLY A 91 8.35 -19.76 -4.22
CA GLY A 91 8.49 -20.48 -2.95
C GLY A 91 7.81 -19.78 -1.77
N LEU A 92 7.54 -18.47 -1.85
CA LEU A 92 6.75 -17.72 -0.87
C LEU A 92 5.34 -18.30 -0.65
N LEU A 93 4.76 -19.00 -1.63
CA LEU A 93 3.48 -19.69 -1.48
C LEU A 93 3.51 -20.84 -0.46
N ASN A 94 4.72 -21.31 -0.12
CA ASN A 94 4.91 -22.28 0.95
C ASN A 94 5.04 -21.62 2.33
N ASP A 95 5.39 -20.33 2.42
CA ASP A 95 5.50 -19.60 3.69
C ASP A 95 4.10 -19.22 4.21
N GLU A 96 3.72 -19.79 5.35
CA GLU A 96 2.45 -19.45 5.98
C GLU A 96 2.32 -17.97 6.37
N ARG A 97 3.42 -17.31 6.75
CA ARG A 97 3.38 -15.89 7.13
C ARG A 97 3.03 -15.04 5.93
N PHE A 98 3.64 -15.32 4.78
CA PHE A 98 3.28 -14.67 3.53
C PHE A 98 1.78 -14.81 3.23
N LEU A 99 1.22 -16.02 3.35
CA LEU A 99 -0.21 -16.23 3.11
C LEU A 99 -1.10 -15.51 4.14
N LYS A 100 -0.73 -15.55 5.43
CA LYS A 100 -1.42 -14.87 6.53
C LYS A 100 -1.47 -13.35 6.34
N ASP A 101 -0.39 -12.77 5.81
CA ASP A 101 -0.30 -11.34 5.56
C ASP A 101 -0.99 -10.92 4.25
N THR A 102 -1.14 -11.85 3.30
CA THR A 102 -1.58 -11.51 1.93
C THR A 102 -3.04 -11.87 1.63
N ILE A 103 -3.54 -13.01 2.13
CA ILE A 103 -4.82 -13.58 1.66
C ILE A 103 -5.78 -14.05 2.77
N TYR A 104 -5.49 -13.78 4.05
CA TYR A 104 -6.35 -14.22 5.17
C TYR A 104 -7.50 -13.25 5.45
N PHE A 105 -8.42 -13.08 4.50
CA PHE A 105 -9.51 -12.09 4.62
C PHE A 105 -10.53 -12.48 5.70
N THR A 106 -11.18 -13.64 5.54
CA THR A 106 -12.21 -14.14 6.49
C THR A 106 -11.63 -14.33 7.89
N SER A 107 -10.43 -14.90 7.99
CA SER A 107 -9.78 -15.12 9.28
C SER A 107 -9.44 -13.79 9.96
N ASN A 108 -9.06 -12.74 9.23
CA ASN A 108 -8.79 -11.43 9.82
C ASN A 108 -10.05 -10.74 10.34
N ILE A 109 -11.14 -10.71 9.55
CA ILE A 109 -12.43 -10.14 9.99
C ILE A 109 -12.96 -10.87 11.23
N ASN A 110 -12.84 -12.20 11.28
CA ASN A 110 -13.32 -13.00 12.39
C ASN A 110 -12.67 -12.65 13.74
N GLN A 111 -11.47 -12.06 13.75
CA GLN A 111 -10.83 -11.60 14.99
C GLN A 111 -11.58 -10.43 15.64
N ILE A 112 -12.30 -9.64 14.85
CA ILE A 112 -13.01 -8.44 15.31
C ILE A 112 -14.52 -8.49 15.13
N LYS A 113 -15.07 -9.58 14.62
CA LYS A 113 -16.51 -9.70 14.28
C LYS A 113 -17.46 -9.30 15.43
N HIS A 114 -17.07 -9.55 16.68
CA HIS A 114 -17.89 -9.21 17.86
C HIS A 114 -17.91 -7.70 18.17
N HIS A 115 -16.98 -6.95 17.59
CA HIS A 115 -16.83 -5.50 17.71
C HIS A 115 -17.25 -4.76 16.43
N ILE A 116 -17.88 -5.46 15.48
CA ILE A 116 -18.39 -4.87 14.24
C ILE A 116 -19.93 -4.80 14.31
N ASP A 117 -20.49 -3.62 14.02
CA ASP A 117 -21.93 -3.43 13.84
C ASP A 117 -22.38 -3.74 12.42
N LYS A 118 -21.58 -3.30 11.44
CA LYS A 118 -21.81 -3.53 10.00
C LYS A 118 -20.48 -3.56 9.27
N ILE A 119 -20.41 -4.37 8.21
CA ILE A 119 -19.26 -4.42 7.32
C ILE A 119 -19.63 -3.76 6.00
N ILE A 120 -18.80 -2.80 5.58
CA ILE A 120 -18.85 -2.18 4.27
C ILE A 120 -17.73 -2.80 3.43
N TYR A 121 -18.10 -3.70 2.52
CA TYR A 121 -17.15 -4.34 1.61
C TYR A 121 -16.84 -3.44 0.43
N ILE A 122 -15.56 -3.20 0.18
CA ILE A 122 -15.06 -2.36 -0.91
C ILE A 122 -14.01 -3.14 -1.69
N ASP A 123 -14.28 -3.36 -2.98
CA ASP A 123 -13.25 -3.84 -3.89
C ASP A 123 -12.22 -2.72 -4.11
N THR A 124 -10.95 -3.02 -3.89
CA THR A 124 -9.84 -2.06 -4.01
C THR A 124 -9.73 -1.44 -5.41
N THR A 125 -10.22 -2.10 -6.46
CA THR A 125 -10.31 -1.52 -7.82
C THR A 125 -11.24 -0.31 -7.87
N MET A 126 -12.22 -0.22 -6.98
CA MET A 126 -13.11 0.93 -6.84
C MET A 126 -12.42 2.15 -6.21
N LEU A 127 -11.27 1.95 -5.56
CA LEU A 127 -10.44 3.00 -4.96
C LEU A 127 -9.32 3.48 -5.90
N MET A 128 -9.36 3.09 -7.17
CA MET A 128 -8.37 3.47 -8.16
C MET A 128 -8.88 4.56 -9.11
N LYS A 129 -8.00 5.51 -9.45
CA LYS A 129 -8.23 6.53 -10.49
C LYS A 129 -9.57 7.26 -10.26
N ASN A 130 -10.31 7.52 -11.35
CA ASN A 130 -11.54 8.30 -11.37
C ASN A 130 -12.67 7.72 -10.49
N ASN A 131 -12.61 6.43 -10.14
CA ASN A 131 -13.62 5.79 -9.28
C ASN A 131 -13.41 6.15 -7.80
N ALA A 132 -12.18 6.44 -7.39
CA ALA A 132 -11.81 6.59 -5.99
C ALA A 132 -12.66 7.64 -5.27
N TYR A 133 -12.86 8.80 -5.89
CA TYR A 133 -13.63 9.89 -5.29
C TYR A 133 -15.10 9.53 -5.07
N GLN A 134 -15.74 8.89 -6.06
CA GLN A 134 -17.14 8.49 -5.94
C GLN A 134 -17.31 7.37 -4.91
N THR A 135 -16.37 6.42 -4.87
CA THR A 135 -16.35 5.37 -3.85
C THR A 135 -16.19 5.94 -2.44
N ILE A 136 -15.28 6.89 -2.24
CA ILE A 136 -15.09 7.55 -0.94
C ILE A 136 -16.33 8.36 -0.54
N LYS A 137 -16.98 9.05 -1.48
CA LYS A 137 -18.27 9.73 -1.22
C LYS A 137 -19.36 8.76 -0.77
N LYS A 138 -19.44 7.58 -1.40
CA LYS A 138 -20.40 6.53 -1.01
C LYS A 138 -20.10 6.02 0.39
N ILE A 139 -18.84 5.72 0.71
CA ILE A 139 -18.40 5.29 2.05
C ILE A 139 -18.74 6.36 3.10
N ALA A 140 -18.42 7.64 2.82
CA ALA A 140 -18.71 8.74 3.72
C ALA A 140 -20.20 8.85 4.04
N LYS A 141 -21.06 8.74 3.02
CA LYS A 141 -22.51 8.70 3.17
C LYS A 141 -22.96 7.51 4.03
N GLU A 142 -22.42 6.31 3.81
CA GLU A 142 -22.76 5.12 4.59
C GLU A 142 -22.31 5.23 6.05
N LEU A 143 -21.23 5.94 6.33
CA LEU A 143 -20.72 6.20 7.68
C LEU A 143 -21.35 7.43 8.36
N ASN A 144 -22.23 8.16 7.66
CA ASN A 144 -22.78 9.43 8.12
C ASN A 144 -21.69 10.45 8.51
N ILE A 145 -20.64 10.53 7.68
CA ILE A 145 -19.57 11.52 7.80
C ILE A 145 -19.54 12.40 6.56
N ASN A 146 -18.94 13.58 6.71
CA ASN A 146 -18.74 14.51 5.62
C ASN A 146 -17.69 13.95 4.62
N PRO A 147 -17.98 13.95 3.30
CA PRO A 147 -17.01 13.50 2.30
C PRO A 147 -15.86 14.51 2.15
N PRO A 148 -14.67 14.10 1.67
CA PRO A 148 -13.56 15.00 1.43
C PRO A 148 -13.81 15.96 0.25
N ASN A 149 -13.19 17.14 0.30
CA ASN A 149 -13.18 18.12 -0.78
C ASN A 149 -12.13 17.75 -1.85
N ASN A 150 -12.56 16.86 -2.74
CA ASN A 150 -12.12 16.45 -4.09
C ASN A 150 -10.64 16.41 -4.57
N GLU A 151 -9.65 17.17 -4.11
CA GLU A 151 -8.55 17.46 -5.06
C GLU A 151 -7.35 16.48 -5.10
N LYS A 152 -7.12 15.62 -4.10
CA LYS A 152 -5.86 14.83 -4.03
C LYS A 152 -6.05 13.32 -3.81
N LEU A 153 -7.04 12.70 -4.45
CA LEU A 153 -7.35 11.27 -4.30
C LEU A 153 -6.83 10.37 -5.44
N LEU A 154 -6.05 10.91 -6.39
CA LEU A 154 -5.61 10.22 -7.60
C LEU A 154 -4.14 9.79 -7.57
N ILE A 155 -3.59 9.41 -6.41
CA ILE A 155 -2.17 9.07 -6.32
C ILE A 155 -1.94 7.57 -6.47
N ASN A 156 -1.13 7.17 -7.46
CA ASN A 156 -0.67 5.79 -7.57
C ASN A 156 0.52 5.57 -6.64
N VAL A 157 0.23 5.04 -5.45
CA VAL A 157 1.24 4.84 -4.40
C VAL A 157 2.06 3.57 -4.58
N ASN A 158 1.59 2.56 -5.32
CA ASN A 158 2.20 1.22 -5.26
C ASN A 158 3.06 0.82 -6.47
N ASP A 159 3.35 1.76 -7.36
CA ASP A 159 4.18 1.50 -8.54
C ASP A 159 5.69 1.66 -8.26
N THR A 160 6.50 1.08 -9.16
CA THR A 160 7.95 1.02 -9.01
C THR A 160 8.61 2.40 -9.04
N PHE A 161 8.08 3.36 -9.80
CA PHE A 161 8.58 4.73 -9.81
C PHE A 161 8.45 5.34 -8.42
N THR A 162 7.24 5.32 -7.87
CA THR A 162 6.93 5.94 -6.58
C THR A 162 7.77 5.35 -5.44
N LYS A 163 8.05 4.04 -5.49
CA LYS A 163 8.87 3.33 -4.48
C LYS A 163 10.36 3.68 -4.50
N CYS A 164 10.87 4.27 -5.58
CA CYS A 164 12.23 4.81 -5.61
C CYS A 164 12.36 6.11 -4.81
N PHE A 165 11.26 6.68 -4.33
CA PHE A 165 11.23 7.93 -3.60
C PHE A 165 10.78 7.74 -2.14
N PRO A 166 11.13 8.67 -1.24
CA PRO A 166 11.82 9.93 -1.49
C PRO A 166 13.32 9.74 -1.73
N TYR A 167 13.89 10.58 -2.58
CA TYR A 167 15.32 10.62 -2.87
C TYR A 167 15.95 11.86 -2.23
N LYS A 168 17.04 11.68 -1.50
CA LYS A 168 17.79 12.77 -0.86
C LYS A 168 19.11 12.99 -1.58
N ILE A 169 19.42 14.25 -1.86
CA ILE A 169 20.70 14.69 -2.42
C ILE A 169 21.26 15.85 -1.61
N ASN A 170 22.59 15.87 -1.47
CA ASN A 170 23.30 16.99 -0.86
C ASN A 170 23.98 17.79 -1.96
N ILE A 171 23.60 19.06 -2.13
CA ILE A 171 24.19 19.99 -3.11
C ILE A 171 24.56 21.27 -2.39
N ASP A 172 25.83 21.67 -2.47
CA ASP A 172 26.35 22.92 -1.89
C ASP A 172 25.95 23.09 -0.40
N ASN A 173 26.06 22.00 0.39
CA ASN A 173 25.66 21.90 1.80
C ASN A 173 24.16 22.09 2.10
N ASN A 174 23.30 21.91 1.10
CA ASN A 174 21.85 21.86 1.26
C ASN A 174 21.34 20.43 1.06
N GLU A 175 20.57 19.92 2.02
CA GLU A 175 19.84 18.66 1.86
C GLU A 175 18.56 18.94 1.07
N ILE A 176 18.51 18.38 -0.15
CA ILE A 176 17.38 18.49 -1.05
C ILE A 176 16.67 17.14 -1.10
N LEU A 177 15.36 17.16 -0.95
CA LEU A 177 14.47 16.02 -1.00
C LEU A 177 13.62 16.11 -2.26
N ILE A 178 13.53 14.98 -2.95
CA ILE A 178 12.72 14.79 -4.15
C ILE A 178 11.70 13.71 -3.86
N SER A 179 10.42 14.02 -4.06
CA SER A 179 9.32 13.12 -3.69
C SER A 179 8.12 13.29 -4.62
N PRO A 180 7.42 12.21 -5.01
CA PRO A 180 6.14 12.29 -5.70
C PRO A 180 4.99 12.70 -4.77
N PHE A 181 5.28 12.91 -3.48
CA PHE A 181 4.34 13.38 -2.47
C PHE A 181 4.88 14.63 -1.79
N GLU A 182 3.97 15.49 -1.36
CA GLU A 182 4.30 16.55 -0.42
C GLU A 182 4.81 15.94 0.91
N GLY A 183 5.87 16.52 1.48
CA GLY A 183 6.53 16.03 2.69
C GLY A 183 7.56 14.91 2.46
N GLU A 184 7.87 14.16 3.54
CA GLU A 184 8.93 13.13 3.56
C GLU A 184 8.42 11.69 3.39
N PHE A 185 7.23 11.53 2.82
CA PHE A 185 6.58 10.22 2.75
C PHE A 185 7.40 9.21 1.94
N SER A 186 7.68 8.05 2.54
CA SER A 186 8.34 6.89 1.92
C SER A 186 7.49 5.63 2.06
N LEU A 187 7.47 4.79 1.02
CA LEU A 187 6.76 3.50 1.01
C LEU A 187 7.59 2.33 1.50
N ILE A 188 8.91 2.47 1.47
CA ILE A 188 9.86 1.41 1.80
C ILE A 188 10.45 1.57 3.21
N ASP A 189 10.36 2.78 3.77
CA ASP A 189 10.88 3.12 5.09
C ASP A 189 9.72 3.25 6.07
N TYR A 190 9.50 2.21 6.87
CA TYR A 190 8.41 2.15 7.87
C TYR A 190 8.50 3.30 8.88
N ASP A 191 9.71 3.72 9.25
CA ASP A 191 9.93 4.81 10.20
C ASP A 191 9.60 6.17 9.58
N LYS A 192 9.51 6.27 8.26
CA LYS A 192 9.11 7.48 7.53
C LYS A 192 7.72 7.40 6.88
N THR A 193 7.04 6.25 6.94
CA THR A 193 5.72 6.06 6.31
C THR A 193 4.61 6.71 7.16
N HIS A 194 4.51 8.04 7.11
CA HIS A 194 3.50 8.79 7.87
C HIS A 194 2.50 9.49 6.95
N TYR A 195 1.40 8.82 6.63
CA TYR A 195 0.36 9.29 5.71
C TYR A 195 -0.32 10.62 6.07
N ASN A 196 -0.03 11.21 7.23
CA ASN A 196 -0.68 12.44 7.73
C ASN A 196 0.26 13.36 8.53
N MET A 197 1.58 13.25 8.33
CA MET A 197 2.47 14.23 8.96
C MET A 197 2.21 15.61 8.39
N LYS A 198 2.14 16.62 9.26
CA LYS A 198 2.11 18.01 8.81
C LYS A 198 3.35 18.22 7.97
N ASP A 199 3.14 18.68 6.74
CA ASP A 199 4.22 19.06 5.86
C ASP A 199 4.94 20.29 6.43
N THR A 200 6.21 20.10 6.77
CA THR A 200 7.10 21.15 7.31
C THR A 200 8.21 21.51 6.34
N ARG A 201 8.15 21.01 5.09
CA ARG A 201 9.23 21.19 4.11
C ARG A 201 9.13 22.56 3.45
N PHE A 202 10.29 23.12 3.10
CA PHE A 202 10.38 24.34 2.30
C PHE A 202 10.48 23.96 0.82
N TYR A 203 9.48 24.30 0.03
CA TYR A 203 9.42 23.87 -1.37
C TYR A 203 10.21 24.83 -2.26
N ILE A 204 11.16 24.24 -2.98
CA ILE A 204 11.90 24.90 -4.05
C ILE A 204 11.06 24.88 -5.32
N GLN A 205 10.40 23.75 -5.59
CA GLN A 205 9.49 23.58 -6.74
C GLN A 205 8.46 22.50 -6.42
N ARG A 206 7.16 22.81 -6.56
CA ARG A 206 6.08 21.83 -6.31
C ARG A 206 5.77 20.97 -7.54
N ASP A 207 5.85 21.53 -8.73
CA ASP A 207 5.45 20.80 -9.95
C ASP A 207 6.64 20.63 -10.90
N TYR A 208 7.65 19.89 -10.45
CA TYR A 208 8.72 19.47 -11.33
C TYR A 208 8.27 18.27 -12.15
N ILE A 209 8.15 18.47 -13.47
CA ILE A 209 7.83 17.41 -14.42
C ILE A 209 9.14 16.93 -15.05
N PRO A 210 9.63 15.73 -14.69
CA PRO A 210 10.83 15.19 -15.28
C PRO A 210 10.62 14.82 -16.74
N SER A 211 11.64 15.08 -17.56
CA SER A 211 11.59 14.85 -19.01
C SER A 211 11.32 13.39 -19.38
N ARG A 212 11.86 12.44 -18.60
CA ARG A 212 11.72 10.99 -18.82
C ARG A 212 10.40 10.40 -18.34
N PHE A 213 9.70 11.09 -17.43
CA PHE A 213 8.46 10.62 -16.84
C PHE A 213 7.40 11.74 -16.91
N PRO A 214 6.92 12.09 -18.12
CA PRO A 214 6.08 13.27 -18.33
C PRO A 214 4.73 13.22 -17.61
N ASP A 215 4.25 12.01 -17.27
CA ASP A 215 3.02 11.80 -16.52
C ASP A 215 3.24 11.81 -15.00
N ARG A 216 4.45 12.16 -14.52
CA ARG A 216 4.80 12.18 -13.11
C ARG A 216 5.11 13.60 -12.67
N ILE A 217 4.71 13.89 -11.43
CA ILE A 217 5.04 15.13 -10.75
C ILE A 217 5.95 14.78 -9.58
N LEU A 218 7.03 15.55 -9.42
CA LEU A 218 7.92 15.50 -8.28
C LEU A 218 7.95 16.86 -7.60
N HIS A 219 7.97 16.82 -6.28
CA HIS A 219 8.19 17.96 -5.42
C HIS A 219 9.65 17.99 -4.98
N ILE A 220 10.27 19.16 -5.11
CA ILE A 220 11.65 19.44 -4.70
C ILE A 220 11.59 20.34 -3.47
N SER A 221 12.17 19.89 -2.35
CA SER A 221 12.10 20.61 -1.08
C SER A 221 13.34 20.49 -0.22
N SER A 222 13.54 21.41 0.71
CA SER A 222 14.58 21.40 1.74
C SER A 222 13.98 21.34 3.15
N ASP A 223 14.82 20.98 4.11
CA ASP A 223 14.48 20.93 5.54
C ASP A 223 14.43 22.33 6.17
N LYS A 224 15.13 23.28 5.57
CA LYS A 224 15.19 24.70 5.95
C LYS A 224 14.96 25.60 4.74
N GLU A 225 14.62 26.85 4.99
CA GLU A 225 14.57 27.87 3.94
C GLU A 225 15.97 28.08 3.33
N ILE A 226 16.05 28.08 1.99
CA ILE A 226 17.30 28.29 1.27
C ILE A 226 17.10 29.30 0.14
N ILE A 227 18.13 30.08 -0.16
CA ILE A 227 18.15 30.99 -1.30
C ILE A 227 18.51 30.17 -2.54
N VAL A 228 17.58 30.07 -3.49
CA VAL A 228 17.76 29.28 -4.71
C VAL A 228 18.22 30.18 -5.84
N SER A 229 19.51 30.07 -6.22
CA SER A 229 20.03 30.67 -7.44
C SER A 229 19.71 29.80 -8.67
N ASN A 230 19.74 30.39 -9.86
CA ASN A 230 19.59 29.64 -11.11
C ASN A 230 20.66 28.54 -11.25
N GLU A 231 21.88 28.81 -10.77
CA GLU A 231 22.97 27.82 -10.78
C GLU A 231 22.63 26.61 -9.89
N LEU A 232 22.16 26.85 -8.67
CA LEU A 232 21.76 25.78 -7.74
C LEU A 232 20.58 24.99 -8.31
N LEU A 233 19.57 25.67 -8.86
CA LEU A 233 18.41 25.01 -9.46
C LEU A 233 18.81 24.09 -10.63
N ASN A 234 19.71 24.55 -11.50
CA ASN A 234 20.23 23.74 -12.61
C ASN A 234 21.04 22.53 -12.10
N LYS A 235 21.84 22.68 -11.03
CA LYS A 235 22.52 21.55 -10.38
C LYS A 235 21.53 20.54 -9.81
N ILE A 236 20.45 21.01 -9.18
CA ILE A 236 19.38 20.16 -8.65
C ILE A 236 18.73 19.37 -9.80
N HIS A 237 18.23 20.05 -10.83
CA HIS A 237 17.58 19.39 -11.98
C HIS A 237 18.49 18.36 -12.65
N LYS A 238 19.77 18.69 -12.86
CA LYS A 238 20.75 17.75 -13.42
C LYS A 238 20.92 16.49 -12.55
N ASN A 239 21.00 16.63 -11.24
CA ASN A 239 21.12 15.48 -10.33
C ASN A 239 19.84 14.64 -10.30
N ILE A 240 18.66 15.27 -10.40
CA ILE A 240 17.39 14.57 -10.48
C ILE A 240 17.34 13.71 -11.75
N GLU A 241 17.64 14.27 -12.92
CA GLU A 241 17.61 13.52 -14.18
C GLU A 241 18.63 12.36 -14.19
N LEU A 242 19.83 12.55 -13.62
CA LEU A 242 20.80 11.47 -13.44
C LEU A 242 20.29 10.34 -12.52
N TYR A 243 19.51 10.67 -11.49
CA TYR A 243 18.87 9.66 -10.65
C TYR A 243 17.74 8.95 -11.39
N LEU A 244 16.97 9.67 -12.20
CA LEU A 244 15.88 9.12 -12.99
C LEU A 244 16.35 8.10 -14.03
N ASP A 245 17.58 8.22 -14.55
CA ASP A 245 18.22 7.16 -15.37
C ASP A 245 18.29 5.82 -14.62
N LYS A 246 18.61 5.86 -13.32
CA LYS A 246 18.67 4.68 -12.46
C LYS A 246 17.27 4.14 -12.20
N VAL A 247 16.30 5.01 -11.94
CA VAL A 247 14.89 4.63 -11.74
C VAL A 247 14.33 3.93 -12.98
N GLU A 248 14.60 4.46 -14.17
CA GLU A 248 14.19 3.83 -15.44
C GLU A 248 14.81 2.44 -15.61
N SER A 249 16.10 2.31 -15.27
CA SER A 249 16.81 1.02 -15.32
C SER A 249 16.21 0.01 -14.33
N MET A 250 15.88 0.44 -13.11
CA MET A 250 15.20 -0.39 -12.11
C MET A 250 13.81 -0.82 -12.58
N GLN A 251 13.03 0.05 -13.22
CA GLN A 251 11.72 -0.28 -13.77
C GLN A 251 11.82 -1.33 -14.88
N LYS A 252 12.73 -1.16 -15.84
CA LYS A 252 12.98 -2.16 -16.90
C LYS A 252 13.35 -3.51 -16.31
N TYR A 253 14.20 -3.50 -15.27
CA TYR A 253 14.61 -4.71 -14.59
C TYR A 253 13.44 -5.37 -13.84
N TYR A 254 12.63 -4.60 -13.13
CA TYR A 254 11.40 -5.08 -12.48
C TYR A 254 10.41 -5.67 -13.48
N ASP A 255 10.16 -4.98 -14.60
CA ASP A 255 9.21 -5.42 -15.63
C ASP A 255 9.62 -6.74 -16.29
N LYS A 256 10.93 -7.03 -16.33
CA LYS A 256 11.46 -8.30 -16.82
C LYS A 256 11.16 -9.47 -15.88
N TYR A 257 11.18 -9.26 -14.57
CA TYR A 257 11.08 -10.36 -13.58
C TYR A 257 9.75 -10.41 -12.83
N LYS A 258 8.92 -9.35 -12.89
CA LYS A 258 7.60 -9.38 -12.27
C LYS A 258 6.80 -10.55 -12.84
N ILE A 259 6.10 -11.24 -11.96
CA ILE A 259 5.20 -12.31 -12.36
C ILE A 259 3.85 -11.73 -12.74
N ASN A 260 3.13 -12.48 -13.56
CA ASN A 260 1.75 -12.21 -13.92
C ASN A 260 0.89 -13.47 -13.66
N LYS A 261 -0.40 -13.38 -13.99
CA LYS A 261 -1.34 -14.50 -13.84
C LYS A 261 -0.84 -15.79 -14.50
N ASN A 262 -0.40 -15.70 -15.75
CA ASN A 262 -0.01 -16.88 -16.53
C ASN A 262 1.19 -17.59 -15.88
N ILE A 263 2.21 -16.82 -15.47
CA ILE A 263 3.39 -17.37 -14.78
C ILE A 263 2.99 -18.06 -13.48
N LEU A 264 2.07 -17.46 -12.70
CA LEU A 264 1.54 -18.06 -11.49
C LEU A 264 0.79 -19.36 -11.77
N PHE A 265 -0.11 -19.38 -12.74
CA PHE A 265 -0.92 -20.56 -13.05
C PHE A 265 -0.07 -21.71 -13.58
N GLU A 266 0.89 -21.43 -14.47
CA GLU A 266 1.85 -22.43 -14.93
C GLU A 266 2.66 -23.04 -13.77
N TYR A 267 3.08 -22.22 -12.82
CA TYR A 267 3.75 -22.69 -11.62
C TYR A 267 2.84 -23.60 -10.78
N LEU A 268 1.58 -23.22 -10.57
CA LEU A 268 0.64 -23.99 -9.77
C LEU A 268 0.30 -25.36 -10.40
N VAL A 269 0.09 -25.41 -11.71
CA VAL A 269 -0.15 -26.65 -12.45
C VAL A 269 1.06 -27.60 -12.33
N LYS A 270 2.28 -27.06 -12.39
CA LYS A 270 3.52 -27.85 -12.19
C LYS A 270 3.76 -28.25 -10.73
N ASN A 271 3.06 -27.63 -9.77
CA ASN A 271 3.22 -27.85 -8.33
C ASN A 271 1.88 -28.17 -7.66
N PRO A 272 1.28 -29.35 -7.94
CA PRO A 272 -0.08 -29.68 -7.52
C PRO A 272 -0.31 -29.64 -6.00
N LYS A 273 0.71 -29.96 -5.19
CA LYS A 273 0.63 -29.84 -3.73
C LYS A 273 0.40 -28.39 -3.27
N VAL A 274 1.04 -27.43 -3.94
CA VAL A 274 0.87 -26.00 -3.64
C VAL A 274 -0.49 -25.51 -4.11
N LEU A 275 -0.93 -25.95 -5.30
CA LEU A 275 -2.27 -25.66 -5.83
C LEU A 275 -3.36 -26.12 -4.87
N GLU A 276 -3.33 -27.38 -4.43
CA GLU A 276 -4.31 -27.93 -3.49
C GLU A 276 -4.32 -27.18 -2.15
N LYS A 277 -3.13 -26.87 -1.60
CA LYS A 277 -3.01 -26.03 -0.40
C LYS A 277 -3.70 -24.67 -0.59
N LEU A 278 -3.45 -24.00 -1.71
CA LEU A 278 -4.06 -22.70 -2.00
C LEU A 278 -5.57 -22.80 -2.23
N LYS A 279 -6.07 -23.86 -2.88
CA LYS A 279 -7.52 -24.07 -3.04
C LYS A 279 -8.21 -24.15 -1.68
N ILE A 280 -7.66 -24.95 -0.76
CA ILE A 280 -8.20 -25.10 0.61
C ILE A 280 -8.19 -23.75 1.33
N ILE A 281 -7.05 -23.05 1.32
CA ILE A 281 -6.91 -21.76 2.02
C ILE A 281 -7.87 -20.73 1.42
N LEU A 282 -7.89 -20.56 0.10
CA LEU A 282 -8.71 -19.54 -0.56
C LEU A 282 -10.20 -19.84 -0.45
N ALA A 283 -10.63 -21.10 -0.49
CA ALA A 283 -12.03 -21.46 -0.26
C ALA A 283 -12.50 -20.99 1.12
N LYS A 284 -11.66 -21.18 2.15
CA LYS A 284 -11.93 -20.67 3.50
C LYS A 284 -11.88 -19.15 3.55
N GLU A 285 -10.79 -18.56 3.08
CA GLU A 285 -10.51 -17.14 3.29
C GLU A 285 -11.40 -16.20 2.46
N THR A 286 -11.98 -16.68 1.36
CA THR A 286 -12.96 -15.92 0.55
C THR A 286 -14.43 -16.17 0.93
N SER A 287 -14.70 -17.09 1.88
CA SER A 287 -16.06 -17.53 2.21
C SER A 287 -16.98 -16.41 2.67
N MET A 288 -16.52 -15.50 3.55
CA MET A 288 -17.34 -14.36 3.97
C MET A 288 -17.69 -13.45 2.80
N ILE A 289 -16.75 -13.20 1.89
CA ILE A 289 -16.99 -12.35 0.72
C ILE A 289 -18.00 -13.00 -0.21
N LYS A 290 -17.90 -14.31 -0.43
CA LYS A 290 -18.86 -15.08 -1.22
C LYS A 290 -20.29 -14.96 -0.66
N ASN A 291 -20.43 -15.00 0.67
CA ASN A 291 -21.72 -14.96 1.33
C ASN A 291 -22.30 -13.53 1.42
N ASP A 292 -21.46 -12.57 1.79
CA ASP A 292 -21.92 -11.24 2.20
C ASP A 292 -21.78 -10.19 1.08
N ALA A 293 -20.94 -10.47 0.06
CA ALA A 293 -20.65 -9.58 -1.06
C ALA A 293 -20.45 -10.34 -2.37
N LEU A 294 -21.40 -11.21 -2.72
CA LEU A 294 -21.35 -12.10 -3.89
C LEU A 294 -21.01 -11.38 -5.22
N HIS A 295 -21.47 -10.15 -5.39
CA HIS A 295 -21.17 -9.34 -6.57
C HIS A 295 -19.67 -9.00 -6.71
N ILE A 296 -18.96 -8.79 -5.60
CA ILE A 296 -17.49 -8.62 -5.59
C ILE A 296 -16.81 -9.97 -5.83
N PHE A 297 -17.27 -11.03 -5.17
CA PHE A 297 -16.70 -12.36 -5.36
C PHE A 297 -16.74 -12.82 -6.83
N ASN A 298 -17.89 -12.60 -7.49
CA ASN A 298 -18.09 -12.98 -8.89
C ASN A 298 -17.33 -12.08 -9.88
N SER A 299 -16.92 -10.86 -9.48
CA SER A 299 -16.15 -9.97 -10.36
C SER A 299 -14.66 -10.34 -10.45
N TRP A 300 -14.17 -11.22 -9.58
CA TRP A 300 -12.76 -11.63 -9.55
C TRP A 300 -12.41 -12.64 -10.65
N ILE A 301 -12.26 -12.16 -11.88
CA ILE A 301 -11.98 -12.98 -13.08
C ILE A 301 -10.85 -13.99 -12.83
N TYR A 302 -9.70 -13.53 -12.31
CA TYR A 302 -8.56 -14.44 -12.09
C TYR A 302 -8.82 -15.46 -10.98
N TYR A 303 -9.66 -15.15 -10.01
CA TYR A 303 -10.03 -16.14 -9.01
C TYR A 303 -11.00 -17.18 -9.60
N GLN A 304 -11.92 -16.77 -10.47
CA GLN A 304 -12.79 -17.72 -11.18
C GLN A 304 -11.97 -18.68 -12.05
N GLU A 305 -11.00 -18.17 -12.82
CA GLU A 305 -10.10 -19.02 -13.60
C GLU A 305 -9.24 -19.95 -12.71
N PHE A 306 -8.80 -19.48 -11.54
CA PHE A 306 -8.06 -20.32 -10.59
C PHE A 306 -8.89 -21.50 -10.07
N LEU A 307 -10.21 -21.35 -9.93
CA LEU A 307 -11.09 -22.44 -9.50
C LEU A 307 -11.22 -23.55 -10.55
N GLU A 308 -10.85 -23.27 -11.80
CA GLU A 308 -10.89 -24.22 -12.93
C GLU A 308 -9.56 -24.98 -13.13
N LEU A 309 -8.48 -24.61 -12.44
CA LEU A 309 -7.17 -25.29 -12.48
C LEU A 309 -7.21 -26.65 -11.77
#